data_AF-A0A2A9KK37-F1
#
_entry.id   AF-A0A2A9KK37-F1
#
_cell.length_a   1.000
_cell.length_b   1.000
_cell.length_c   1.000
_cell.angle_alpha   90.00
_cell.angle_beta   90.00
_cell.angle_gamma   90.00
#
_symmetry.space_group_name_H-M   'P 1'
#
loop_
_entity.id
_entity.type
_entity.pdbx_description
1 polymer ?
#
loop_
_entity_poly.entity_id
_entity_poly.type
_entity_poly.pdbx_seq_one_letter_code
_entity_poly.pdbx_strand_id
1 'polypeptide(L)'
;MHALTNPFTATKSEALRRAGNDYKNALRDSFFPAALPVIVFALSLGASPAMATSEYVDAVNYPGPEQGWDAFHGLEQRLVRDFDDVCGDTFCEGEFSNLQALRYRCSVRQADSLIGECIWTFAGSNAEIDDATGKVTIDARTWACRTPLAPQTPIATFYSALSVARPMQATLPATTTTIHEGLFNCLN
;
A
#
# COMPACT_ATOMS: atom_id res chain seq x y z
N MET A 1 -29.64 40.82 -13.48
CA MET A 1 -28.96 39.55 -13.76
C MET A 1 -27.46 39.83 -13.72
N HIS A 2 -26.83 39.69 -12.55
CA HIS A 2 -25.38 39.88 -12.38
C HIS A 2 -24.70 38.52 -12.57
N ALA A 3 -23.86 38.42 -13.60
CA ALA A 3 -23.03 37.25 -13.84
C ALA A 3 -21.85 37.29 -12.86
N LEU A 4 -21.81 36.31 -11.95
CA LEU A 4 -20.65 36.05 -11.09
C LEU A 4 -19.57 35.37 -11.93
N THR A 5 -18.51 36.09 -12.27
CA THR A 5 -17.31 35.51 -12.88
C THR A 5 -16.50 34.77 -11.81
N ASN A 6 -16.35 33.47 -12.00
CA ASN A 6 -15.63 32.55 -11.12
C ASN A 6 -14.10 32.81 -11.21
N PRO A 7 -13.38 33.07 -10.10
CA PRO A 7 -11.96 33.44 -10.14
C PRO A 7 -10.97 32.28 -10.31
N PHE A 8 -11.43 31.05 -10.57
CA PHE A 8 -10.59 29.84 -10.55
C PHE A 8 -10.26 29.22 -11.92
N THR A 9 -10.35 29.97 -13.02
CA THR A 9 -9.92 29.50 -14.35
C THR A 9 -8.58 30.11 -14.81
N ALA A 10 -7.59 30.19 -13.92
CA ALA A 10 -6.22 30.46 -14.33
C ALA A 10 -5.54 29.11 -14.64
N THR A 11 -5.31 28.84 -15.93
CA THR A 11 -4.59 27.62 -16.36
C THR A 11 -3.12 27.68 -15.92
N LYS A 12 -2.55 26.51 -15.55
CA LYS A 12 -1.15 26.31 -15.13
C LYS A 12 -0.10 26.99 -16.03
N SER A 13 -0.45 27.22 -17.30
CA SER A 13 0.32 27.95 -18.30
C SER A 13 0.59 29.42 -17.93
N GLU A 14 -0.39 30.12 -17.35
CA GLU A 14 -0.29 31.55 -17.05
C GLU A 14 0.50 31.81 -15.77
N ALA A 15 0.38 30.93 -14.78
CA ALA A 15 1.16 30.99 -13.53
C ALA A 15 2.67 30.82 -13.79
N LEU A 16 3.06 29.92 -14.69
CA LEU A 16 4.46 29.71 -15.08
C LEU A 16 5.04 30.89 -15.87
N ARG A 17 4.23 31.55 -16.71
CA ARG A 17 4.67 32.77 -17.44
C ARG A 17 4.90 33.95 -16.50
N ARG A 18 4.09 34.10 -15.45
CA ARG A 18 4.27 35.18 -14.46
C ARG A 18 5.55 35.00 -13.64
N ALA A 19 5.80 33.78 -13.16
CA ALA A 19 7.01 33.44 -12.40
C ALA A 19 8.32 33.61 -13.24
N GLY A 20 8.27 33.32 -14.53
CA GLY A 20 9.44 33.47 -15.42
C GLY A 20 9.82 34.93 -15.70
N ASN A 21 8.85 35.86 -15.71
CA ASN A 21 9.12 37.27 -15.97
C ASN A 21 9.68 38.01 -14.73
N ASP A 22 9.28 37.62 -13.52
CA ASP A 22 9.82 38.22 -12.30
C ASP A 22 11.32 37.87 -12.09
N TYR A 23 11.75 36.67 -12.49
CA TYR A 23 13.14 36.26 -12.39
C TYR A 23 14.07 37.03 -13.35
N LYS A 24 13.58 37.38 -14.55
CA LYS A 24 14.36 38.15 -15.54
C LYS A 24 14.55 39.62 -15.15
N ASN A 25 13.60 40.20 -14.42
CA ASN A 25 13.70 41.59 -13.98
C ASN A 25 14.62 41.74 -12.75
N ALA A 26 14.71 40.74 -11.88
CA ALA A 26 15.62 40.76 -10.73
C ALA A 26 17.12 40.70 -11.11
N LEU A 27 17.45 40.14 -12.28
CA LEU A 27 18.83 39.99 -12.74
C LEU A 27 19.41 41.23 -13.46
N ARG A 28 18.59 42.25 -13.75
CA ARG A 28 19.01 43.38 -14.59
C ARG A 28 19.50 44.61 -13.81
N ASP A 29 19.26 44.68 -12.50
CA ASP A 29 19.48 45.91 -11.71
C ASP A 29 20.65 45.82 -10.72
N SER A 30 21.57 44.86 -10.86
CA SER A 30 22.74 44.72 -9.98
C SER A 30 24.05 45.05 -10.69
N PHE A 31 24.20 46.31 -11.11
CA PHE A 31 25.49 46.91 -11.47
C PHE A 31 25.85 47.97 -10.43
N PHE A 32 26.68 47.61 -9.45
CA PHE A 32 27.45 48.55 -8.62
C PHE A 32 28.90 48.08 -8.50
N PRO A 33 29.89 48.98 -8.65
CA PRO A 33 31.31 48.63 -8.70
C PRO A 33 31.98 48.61 -7.33
N ALA A 34 33.08 47.86 -7.27
CA ALA A 34 34.23 48.02 -6.36
C ALA A 34 34.01 47.86 -4.85
N ALA A 35 34.21 46.64 -4.35
CA ALA A 35 35.13 46.33 -3.25
C ALA A 35 35.22 44.80 -3.09
N LEU A 36 36.43 44.25 -3.05
CA LEU A 36 36.71 42.84 -2.80
C LEU A 36 36.72 42.59 -1.28
N PRO A 37 35.77 41.82 -0.71
CA PRO A 37 36.04 41.04 0.47
C PRO A 37 36.43 39.64 0.03
N VAL A 38 37.63 39.19 0.44
CA VAL A 38 38.02 37.79 0.35
C VAL A 38 37.14 37.00 1.33
N ILE A 39 36.02 36.47 0.82
CA ILE A 39 35.17 35.54 1.57
C ILE A 39 35.85 34.18 1.47
N VAL A 40 36.51 33.76 2.55
CA VAL A 40 36.95 32.38 2.75
C VAL A 40 35.69 31.52 2.87
N PHE A 41 35.26 30.94 1.75
CA PHE A 41 34.17 29.96 1.72
C PHE A 41 34.71 28.66 2.33
N ALA A 42 34.56 28.51 3.64
CA ALA A 42 34.82 27.24 4.30
C ALA A 42 33.87 26.20 3.70
N LEU A 43 34.40 25.29 2.89
CA LEU A 43 33.66 24.13 2.40
C LEU A 43 33.34 23.22 3.59
N SER A 44 32.19 23.45 4.21
CA SER A 44 31.55 22.49 5.09
C SER A 44 31.19 21.27 4.25
N LEU A 45 32.03 20.23 4.23
CA LEU A 45 31.63 18.89 3.79
C LEU A 45 30.57 18.39 4.79
N GLY A 46 29.32 18.79 4.56
CA GLY A 46 28.17 18.19 5.21
C GLY A 46 28.06 16.76 4.73
N ALA A 47 28.55 15.81 5.53
CA ALA A 47 28.21 14.41 5.37
C ALA A 47 26.68 14.33 5.50
N SER A 48 25.99 14.23 4.36
CA SER A 48 24.55 13.97 4.36
C SER A 48 24.36 12.62 5.03
N PRO A 49 23.51 12.50 6.06
CA PRO A 49 23.19 11.20 6.62
C PRO A 49 22.66 10.35 5.47
N ALA A 50 23.35 9.25 5.15
CA ALA A 50 22.81 8.26 4.25
C ALA A 50 21.51 7.80 4.89
N MET A 51 20.37 8.19 4.32
CA MET A 51 19.08 7.64 4.74
C MET A 51 19.20 6.13 4.59
N ALA A 52 19.15 5.41 5.70
CA ALA A 52 19.15 3.96 5.67
C ALA A 52 17.93 3.52 4.86
N THR A 53 18.16 2.96 3.68
CA THR A 53 17.11 2.35 2.87
C THR A 53 16.59 1.15 3.64
N SER A 54 15.29 1.13 3.98
CA SER A 54 14.67 -0.01 4.66
C SER A 54 14.95 -1.30 3.88
N GLU A 55 15.40 -2.37 4.55
CA GLU A 55 15.72 -3.62 3.83
C GLU A 55 14.49 -4.20 3.12
N TYR A 56 13.32 -4.09 3.78
CA TYR A 56 12.03 -4.51 3.24
C TYR A 56 11.12 -3.31 3.05
N VAL A 57 10.32 -3.36 1.99
CA VAL A 57 9.24 -2.42 1.71
C VAL A 57 7.92 -3.16 1.57
N ASP A 58 6.83 -2.42 1.64
CA ASP A 58 5.55 -2.96 1.24
C ASP A 58 5.55 -3.31 -0.26
N ALA A 59 4.91 -4.41 -0.65
CA ALA A 59 4.73 -4.78 -2.05
C ALA A 59 4.08 -3.68 -2.90
N VAL A 60 3.21 -2.85 -2.31
CA VAL A 60 2.63 -1.65 -2.95
C VAL A 60 3.70 -0.64 -3.38
N ASN A 61 4.83 -0.58 -2.65
CA ASN A 61 5.93 0.35 -2.85
C ASN A 61 7.18 -0.30 -3.48
N TYR A 62 7.06 -1.51 -4.03
CA TYR A 62 8.14 -2.19 -4.73
C TYR A 62 7.91 -2.13 -6.26
N PRO A 63 8.93 -1.85 -7.10
CA PRO A 63 10.35 -1.61 -6.78
C PRO A 63 10.68 -0.16 -6.37
N GLY A 64 9.68 0.71 -6.28
CA GLY A 64 9.81 2.05 -5.73
C GLY A 64 8.44 2.60 -5.34
N PRO A 65 8.38 3.81 -4.75
CA PRO A 65 7.15 4.36 -4.18
C PRO A 65 5.95 4.22 -5.13
N GLU A 66 4.89 3.56 -4.65
CA GLU A 66 3.64 3.27 -5.37
C GLU A 66 3.77 2.52 -6.71
N GLN A 67 4.95 2.08 -7.12
CA GLN A 67 5.13 1.37 -8.39
C GLN A 67 4.49 -0.02 -8.41
N GLY A 68 4.21 -0.60 -7.24
CA GLY A 68 3.50 -1.86 -7.09
C GLY A 68 2.00 -1.71 -6.87
N TRP A 69 1.47 -0.48 -6.85
CA TRP A 69 0.11 -0.16 -6.42
C TRP A 69 -0.96 -0.94 -7.20
N ASP A 70 -0.96 -0.84 -8.53
CA ASP A 70 -1.98 -1.46 -9.37
C ASP A 70 -1.93 -3.00 -9.31
N ALA A 71 -0.72 -3.57 -9.34
CA ALA A 71 -0.53 -5.02 -9.28
C ALA A 71 -1.00 -5.58 -7.93
N PHE A 72 -0.62 -4.93 -6.83
CA PHE A 72 -0.97 -5.38 -5.49
C PHE A 72 -2.46 -5.21 -5.21
N HIS A 73 -3.03 -4.04 -5.46
CA HIS A 73 -4.46 -3.81 -5.20
C HIS A 73 -5.35 -4.62 -6.14
N GLY A 74 -4.94 -4.81 -7.39
CA GLY A 74 -5.62 -5.71 -8.31
C GLY A 74 -5.65 -7.14 -7.78
N LEU A 75 -4.54 -7.64 -7.19
CA LEU A 75 -4.51 -8.95 -6.54
C LEU A 75 -5.40 -8.98 -5.29
N GLU A 76 -5.25 -8.01 -4.39
CA GLU A 76 -6.02 -7.94 -3.12
C GLU A 76 -7.53 -7.96 -3.39
N GLN A 77 -8.01 -7.18 -4.36
CA GLN A 77 -9.42 -7.17 -4.74
C GLN A 77 -9.92 -8.52 -5.26
N ARG A 78 -9.09 -9.24 -6.04
CA ARG A 78 -9.45 -10.59 -6.51
C ARG A 78 -9.46 -11.59 -5.38
N LEU A 79 -8.53 -11.49 -4.43
CA LEU A 79 -8.51 -12.34 -3.24
C LEU A 79 -9.74 -12.11 -2.37
N VAL A 80 -10.09 -10.86 -2.07
CA VAL A 80 -11.30 -10.53 -1.29
C VAL A 80 -12.55 -11.10 -1.95
N ARG A 81 -12.73 -10.88 -3.26
CA ARG A 81 -13.87 -11.47 -3.99
C ARG A 81 -13.88 -13.00 -3.94
N ASP A 82 -12.73 -13.64 -4.15
CA ASP A 82 -12.61 -15.10 -4.10
C ASP A 82 -12.97 -15.65 -2.71
N PHE A 83 -12.59 -14.94 -1.64
CA PHE A 83 -12.96 -15.26 -0.26
C PHE A 83 -14.46 -15.08 -0.03
N ASP A 84 -15.03 -13.95 -0.43
CA ASP A 84 -16.47 -13.66 -0.25
C ASP A 84 -17.33 -14.71 -0.97
N ASP A 85 -16.90 -15.17 -2.14
CA ASP A 85 -17.58 -16.20 -2.93
C ASP A 85 -17.59 -17.59 -2.25
N VAL A 86 -16.63 -17.89 -1.37
CA VAL A 86 -16.56 -19.19 -0.67
C VAL A 86 -16.89 -19.13 0.80
N CYS A 87 -16.91 -17.94 1.43
CA CYS A 87 -16.99 -17.85 2.89
C CYS A 87 -18.20 -18.59 3.43
N GLY A 88 -19.39 -18.34 2.86
CA GLY A 88 -20.65 -18.95 3.31
C GLY A 88 -20.64 -20.48 3.37
N ASP A 89 -19.93 -21.13 2.45
CA ASP A 89 -19.90 -22.60 2.33
C ASP A 89 -18.66 -23.23 2.99
N THR A 90 -17.77 -22.41 3.57
CA THR A 90 -16.49 -22.88 4.11
C THR A 90 -16.14 -22.21 5.43
N PHE A 91 -15.61 -20.99 5.39
CA PHE A 91 -15.04 -20.32 6.56
C PHE A 91 -16.11 -19.73 7.50
N CYS A 92 -17.20 -19.21 6.95
CA CYS A 92 -18.31 -18.58 7.68
C CYS A 92 -19.30 -19.60 8.27
N GLU A 93 -19.08 -20.92 8.13
CA GLU A 93 -19.87 -21.94 8.83
C GLU A 93 -19.37 -22.21 10.26
N GLY A 94 -18.22 -21.64 10.64
CA GLY A 94 -17.58 -21.83 11.94
C GLY A 94 -18.15 -20.97 13.07
N GLU A 95 -17.27 -20.62 14.03
CA GLU A 95 -17.63 -19.83 15.22
C GLU A 95 -18.22 -18.45 14.87
N PHE A 96 -17.78 -17.85 13.78
CA PHE A 96 -18.23 -16.54 13.32
C PHE A 96 -18.77 -16.62 11.89
N SER A 97 -20.05 -16.29 11.72
CA SER A 97 -20.73 -16.34 10.42
C SER A 97 -20.52 -15.10 9.55
N ASN A 98 -19.86 -14.08 10.09
CA ASN A 98 -19.67 -12.77 9.47
C ASN A 98 -18.19 -12.43 9.26
N LEU A 99 -17.32 -13.43 9.04
CA LEU A 99 -15.90 -13.17 8.79
C LEU A 99 -15.72 -12.15 7.65
N GLN A 100 -14.90 -11.15 7.91
CA GLN A 100 -14.56 -10.07 6.98
C GLN A 100 -13.07 -10.10 6.68
N ALA A 101 -12.73 -10.14 5.39
CA ALA A 101 -11.38 -9.87 4.92
C ALA A 101 -11.05 -8.38 5.14
N LEU A 102 -9.98 -8.08 5.87
CA LEU A 102 -9.57 -6.71 6.16
C LEU A 102 -8.47 -6.26 5.21
N ARG A 103 -7.21 -6.61 5.51
CA ARG A 103 -6.06 -6.12 4.75
C ARG A 103 -5.11 -7.25 4.39
N TYR A 104 -4.70 -7.28 3.13
CA TYR A 104 -3.58 -8.09 2.69
C TYR A 104 -2.33 -7.22 2.61
N ARG A 105 -1.20 -7.69 3.15
CA ARG A 105 0.11 -7.01 3.08
C ARG A 105 1.19 -8.02 2.80
N CYS A 106 2.13 -7.66 1.93
CA CYS A 106 3.34 -8.42 1.69
C CYS A 106 4.57 -7.55 1.88
N SER A 107 5.59 -8.06 2.58
CA SER A 107 6.90 -7.42 2.65
C SER A 107 7.80 -7.95 1.53
N VAL A 108 8.59 -7.07 0.92
CA VAL A 108 9.49 -7.39 -0.19
C VAL A 108 10.86 -6.84 0.10
N ARG A 109 11.88 -7.69 0.02
CA ARG A 109 13.27 -7.26 0.20
C ARG A 109 13.72 -6.49 -1.05
N GLN A 110 14.25 -5.29 -0.85
CA GLN A 110 14.61 -4.42 -1.97
C GLN A 110 15.77 -4.97 -2.81
N ALA A 111 16.71 -5.67 -2.17
CA ALA A 111 17.95 -6.11 -2.81
C ALA A 111 17.76 -7.19 -3.89
N ASP A 112 16.77 -8.07 -3.71
CA ASP A 112 16.63 -9.30 -4.51
C ASP A 112 15.18 -9.64 -4.92
N SER A 113 14.22 -8.75 -4.64
CA SER A 113 12.79 -8.89 -4.99
C SER A 113 12.07 -10.05 -4.29
N LEU A 114 12.67 -10.62 -3.24
CA LEU A 114 12.10 -11.75 -2.53
C LEU A 114 11.04 -11.30 -1.53
N ILE A 115 9.93 -12.02 -1.47
CA ILE A 115 8.91 -11.81 -0.45
C ILE A 115 9.47 -12.28 0.90
N GLY A 116 9.37 -11.43 1.92
CA GLY A 116 9.63 -11.80 3.30
C GLY A 116 8.47 -12.61 3.86
N GLU A 117 7.28 -12.01 3.84
CA GLU A 117 6.03 -12.67 4.19
C GLU A 117 4.83 -11.96 3.58
N CYS A 118 3.70 -12.67 3.53
CA CYS A 118 2.40 -12.07 3.27
C CYS A 118 1.43 -12.44 4.41
N ILE A 119 0.75 -11.43 4.96
CA ILE A 119 -0.26 -11.57 6.01
C ILE A 119 -1.59 -11.06 5.49
N TRP A 120 -2.64 -11.84 5.69
CA TRP A 120 -4.02 -11.42 5.48
C TRP A 120 -4.73 -11.34 6.83
N THR A 121 -5.22 -10.16 7.17
CA THR A 121 -5.98 -9.94 8.40
C THR A 121 -7.47 -10.12 8.18
N PHE A 122 -8.13 -10.71 9.18
CA PHE A 122 -9.58 -10.94 9.20
C PHE A 122 -10.17 -10.50 10.54
N ALA A 123 -11.47 -10.24 10.55
CA ALA A 123 -12.26 -10.04 11.76
C ALA A 123 -13.62 -10.73 11.66
N GLY A 124 -14.21 -11.07 12.79
CA GLY A 124 -15.52 -11.72 12.90
C GLY A 124 -16.12 -11.41 14.27
N SER A 125 -17.44 -11.46 14.35
CA SER A 125 -18.16 -11.20 15.59
C SER A 125 -19.54 -11.85 15.64
N ASN A 126 -19.97 -12.21 16.84
CA ASN A 126 -21.34 -12.55 17.15
C ASN A 126 -21.93 -11.44 18.01
N ALA A 127 -23.10 -10.93 17.62
CA ALA A 127 -23.81 -9.92 18.38
C ALA A 127 -25.19 -10.46 18.74
N GLU A 128 -25.52 -10.45 20.03
CA GLU A 128 -26.79 -10.91 20.56
C GLU A 128 -27.47 -9.80 21.35
N ILE A 129 -28.81 -9.87 21.42
CA ILE A 129 -29.62 -8.95 22.22
C ILE A 129 -30.13 -9.73 23.43
N ASP A 130 -29.74 -9.29 24.62
CA ASP A 130 -30.34 -9.74 25.88
C ASP A 130 -31.79 -9.25 25.92
N ASP A 131 -32.75 -10.18 25.88
CA ASP A 131 -34.18 -9.90 25.75
C ASP A 131 -34.79 -9.26 27.01
N ALA A 132 -34.22 -9.55 28.17
CA ALA A 132 -34.66 -9.03 29.46
C ALA A 132 -34.24 -7.57 29.69
N THR A 133 -33.08 -7.18 29.18
CA THR A 133 -32.46 -5.87 29.45
C THR A 133 -32.34 -4.97 28.23
N GLY A 134 -32.51 -5.52 27.03
CA GLY A 134 -32.29 -4.82 25.76
C GLY A 134 -30.82 -4.52 25.46
N LYS A 135 -29.88 -5.10 26.21
CA LYS A 135 -28.44 -4.87 26.01
C LYS A 135 -27.94 -5.69 24.83
N VAL A 136 -27.02 -5.10 24.07
CA VAL A 136 -26.28 -5.81 23.03
C VAL A 136 -25.00 -6.39 23.65
N THR A 137 -24.82 -7.70 23.55
CA THR A 137 -23.57 -8.38 23.86
C THR A 137 -22.83 -8.67 22.57
N ILE A 138 -21.49 -8.54 22.60
CA ILE A 138 -20.65 -8.73 21.42
C ILE A 138 -19.49 -9.62 21.82
N ASP A 139 -19.28 -10.68 21.05
CA ASP A 139 -18.04 -11.43 21.00
C ASP A 139 -17.37 -11.16 19.66
N ALA A 140 -16.08 -10.81 19.66
CA ALA A 140 -15.38 -10.40 18.44
C ALA A 140 -13.90 -10.80 18.49
N ARG A 141 -13.38 -11.22 17.34
CA ARG A 141 -11.99 -11.69 17.19
C ARG A 141 -11.36 -11.19 15.90
N THR A 142 -10.03 -11.15 15.90
CA THR A 142 -9.21 -10.90 14.72
C THR A 142 -8.20 -12.01 14.50
N TRP A 143 -7.84 -12.24 13.24
CA TRP A 143 -6.82 -13.21 12.83
C TRP A 143 -5.80 -12.54 11.93
N ALA A 144 -4.56 -13.04 11.95
CA ALA A 144 -3.48 -12.65 11.07
C ALA A 144 -2.93 -13.90 10.37
N CYS A 145 -3.52 -14.23 9.22
CA CYS A 145 -3.23 -15.46 8.50
C CYS A 145 -2.03 -15.28 7.57
N ARG A 146 -0.99 -16.08 7.80
CA ARG A 146 0.21 -16.11 6.96
C ARG A 146 -0.07 -16.89 5.68
N THR A 147 0.26 -16.31 4.53
CA THR A 147 0.26 -17.04 3.26
C THR A 147 1.39 -18.08 3.26
N PRO A 148 1.13 -19.36 2.94
CA PRO A 148 2.14 -20.43 3.03
C PRO A 148 3.07 -20.44 1.81
N LEU A 149 3.90 -19.40 1.69
CA LEU A 149 4.89 -19.26 0.61
C LEU A 149 6.11 -20.16 0.83
N ALA A 150 6.65 -20.69 -0.26
CA ALA A 150 8.00 -21.26 -0.23
C ALA A 150 9.02 -20.17 0.14
N PRO A 151 10.11 -20.52 0.84
CA PRO A 151 11.24 -19.63 1.02
C PRO A 151 11.76 -19.11 -0.33
N GLN A 152 12.29 -17.89 -0.34
CA GLN A 152 12.88 -17.28 -1.54
C GLN A 152 11.90 -17.11 -2.71
N THR A 153 10.60 -16.94 -2.44
CA THR A 153 9.61 -16.64 -3.49
C THR A 153 9.81 -15.22 -4.02
N PRO A 154 10.11 -15.03 -5.33
CA PRO A 154 10.18 -13.70 -5.93
C PRO A 154 8.78 -13.11 -6.11
N ILE A 155 8.63 -11.81 -5.88
CA ILE A 155 7.32 -11.14 -5.99
C ILE A 155 6.70 -11.23 -7.39
N ALA A 156 7.51 -11.18 -8.45
CA ALA A 156 7.02 -11.33 -9.81
C ALA A 156 6.42 -12.72 -10.06
N THR A 157 7.07 -13.77 -9.55
CA THR A 157 6.58 -15.16 -9.64
C THR A 157 5.28 -15.33 -8.86
N PHE A 158 5.17 -14.72 -7.68
CA PHE A 158 3.95 -14.71 -6.89
C PHE A 158 2.79 -14.06 -7.64
N TYR A 159 2.97 -12.86 -8.21
CA TYR A 159 1.93 -12.21 -9.01
C TYR A 159 1.53 -13.03 -10.24
N SER A 160 2.50 -13.65 -10.92
CA SER A 160 2.23 -14.51 -12.07
C SER A 160 1.39 -15.73 -11.69
N ALA A 161 1.72 -16.41 -10.58
CA ALA A 161 0.98 -17.58 -10.12
C ALA A 161 -0.47 -17.24 -9.75
N LEU A 162 -0.70 -16.04 -9.20
CA LEU A 162 -2.02 -15.57 -8.78
C LEU A 162 -2.76 -14.74 -9.84
N SER A 163 -2.25 -14.69 -11.08
CA SER A 163 -2.92 -14.05 -12.21
C SER A 163 -3.97 -14.97 -12.84
N VAL A 164 -4.81 -15.57 -11.99
CA VAL A 164 -5.91 -16.47 -12.38
C VAL A 164 -7.24 -15.95 -11.84
N ALA A 165 -8.35 -16.53 -12.31
CA ALA A 165 -9.69 -16.11 -11.91
C ALA A 165 -9.98 -16.32 -10.41
N ARG A 166 -9.49 -17.43 -9.85
CA ARG A 166 -9.63 -17.84 -8.45
C ARG A 166 -8.25 -17.92 -7.78
N PRO A 167 -7.63 -16.77 -7.42
CA PRO A 167 -6.28 -16.74 -6.88
C PRO A 167 -6.12 -17.53 -5.57
N MET A 168 -7.17 -17.70 -4.77
CA MET A 168 -7.08 -18.47 -3.54
C MET A 168 -6.84 -19.96 -3.77
N GLN A 169 -7.27 -20.48 -4.92
CA GLN A 169 -7.15 -21.89 -5.32
C GLN A 169 -5.91 -22.15 -6.19
N ALA A 170 -5.16 -21.11 -6.55
CA ALA A 170 -3.92 -21.27 -7.29
C ALA A 170 -2.83 -21.89 -6.42
N THR A 171 -2.08 -22.86 -6.98
CA THR A 171 -0.89 -23.39 -6.32
C THR A 171 0.16 -22.30 -6.19
N LEU A 172 0.69 -22.13 -4.98
CA LEU A 172 1.72 -21.12 -4.70
C LEU A 172 3.07 -21.54 -5.30
N PRO A 173 3.94 -20.57 -5.66
CA PRO A 173 5.24 -20.86 -6.24
C PRO A 173 6.07 -21.84 -5.40
N ALA A 174 6.58 -22.88 -6.06
CA ALA A 174 7.42 -23.91 -5.43
C ALA A 174 6.81 -24.61 -4.21
N THR A 175 5.48 -24.66 -4.11
CA THR A 175 4.75 -25.47 -3.13
C THR A 175 3.71 -26.35 -3.81
N THR A 176 3.01 -27.16 -3.02
CA THR A 176 1.80 -27.88 -3.44
C THR A 176 0.55 -27.32 -2.77
N THR A 177 0.66 -26.18 -2.08
CA THR A 177 -0.41 -25.60 -1.25
C THR A 177 -0.96 -24.33 -1.88
N THR A 178 -2.10 -23.88 -1.36
CA THR A 178 -2.84 -22.72 -1.83
C THR A 178 -3.05 -21.69 -0.71
N ILE A 179 -3.52 -20.50 -1.05
CA ILE A 179 -3.94 -19.52 -0.03
C ILE A 179 -5.16 -20.06 0.73
N HIS A 180 -6.09 -20.73 0.04
CA HIS A 180 -7.27 -21.33 0.65
C HIS A 180 -6.91 -22.32 1.77
N GLU A 181 -5.96 -23.24 1.54
CA GLU A 181 -5.49 -24.18 2.57
C GLU A 181 -4.84 -23.45 3.75
N GLY A 182 -4.06 -22.40 3.49
CA GLY A 182 -3.47 -21.56 4.53
C GLY A 182 -4.51 -20.84 5.39
N LEU A 183 -5.59 -20.36 4.78
CA LEU A 183 -6.71 -19.75 5.51
C LEU A 183 -7.48 -20.77 6.33
N PHE A 184 -7.74 -21.96 5.78
CA PHE A 184 -8.48 -23.01 6.49
C PHE A 184 -7.80 -23.39 7.81
N ASN A 185 -6.48 -23.49 7.82
CA ASN A 185 -5.70 -23.80 9.04
C ASN A 185 -5.58 -22.62 10.02
N CYS A 186 -5.92 -21.40 9.60
CA CYS A 186 -5.79 -20.19 10.41
C CYS A 186 -7.10 -19.75 11.04
N LEU A 187 -8.21 -19.91 10.31
CA LEU A 187 -9.53 -19.44 10.70
C LEU A 187 -10.34 -20.51 11.47
N ASN A 188 -9.93 -21.78 11.40
CA ASN A 188 -10.50 -22.91 12.16
C ASN A 188 -9.51 -23.42 13.21
#